data_AF-A0A941FKJ8-F1
#
_entry.id   AF-A0A941FKJ8-F1
#
_cell.length_a   1.000
_cell.length_b   1.000
_cell.length_c   1.000
_cell.angle_alpha   90.00
_cell.angle_beta   90.00
_cell.angle_gamma   90.00
#
_symmetry.space_group_name_H-M   'P 1'
#
loop_
_entity.id
_entity.type
_entity.pdbx_description
1 polymer ?
#
loop_
_entity_poly.entity_id
_entity_poly.type
_entity_poly.pdbx_seq_one_letter_code
_entity_poly.pdbx_strand_id
1 'polypeptide(L)' 'MDIVLKADQRTGKLTRGTVKDILTNSSTHPHGIKVRLTDGQVGRVQVIHK' A
#
# COMPACT_ATOMS: atom_id res chain seq x y z
N MET A 1 -4.13 -7.68 3.88
CA MET A 1 -4.07 -6.40 3.14
C MET A 1 -3.21 -6.61 1.92
N ASP A 2 -3.68 -6.22 0.75
CA ASP A 2 -2.90 -6.30 -0.48
C ASP A 2 -2.37 -4.91 -0.84
N ILE A 3 -1.04 -4.81 -0.93
CA ILE A 3 -0.30 -3.58 -1.20
C ILE A 3 0.41 -3.71 -2.54
N VAL A 4 0.32 -2.68 -3.37
CA VAL A 4 1.16 -2.57 -4.57
C VAL A 4 2.41 -1.75 -4.24
N LEU A 5 3.58 -2.36 -4.44
CA LEU A 5 4.86 -1.67 -4.32
C LEU A 5 5.12 -0.81 -5.55
N LYS A 6 5.97 0.21 -5.44
CA LYS A 6 6.29 1.09 -6.58
C LYS A 6 6.84 0.32 -7.78
N ALA A 7 7.70 -0.68 -7.54
CA ALA A 7 8.26 -1.54 -8.58
C ALA A 7 7.18 -2.35 -9.33
N ASP A 8 6.10 -2.70 -8.61
CA ASP A 8 5.03 -3.55 -9.11
C ASP A 8 3.83 -2.76 -9.66
N GLN A 9 3.87 -1.43 -9.66
CA GLN A 9 2.75 -0.60 -10.17
C GLN A 9 2.45 -0.85 -11.65
N ARG A 10 3.48 -1.19 -12.45
CA ARG A 10 3.31 -1.51 -13.87
C ARG A 10 2.78 -2.93 -14.10
N THR A 11 3.12 -3.86 -13.22
CA THR A 11 2.76 -5.28 -13.34
C THR A 11 1.45 -5.60 -12.63
N GLY A 12 1.02 -4.74 -11.70
CA GLY A 12 -0.14 -4.98 -10.85
C GLY A 12 0.09 -6.07 -9.79
N LYS A 13 1.34 -6.51 -9.59
CA LYS A 13 1.65 -7.53 -8.59
C LYS A 13 1.33 -6.99 -7.19
N LEU A 14 0.54 -7.76 -6.45
CA LEU A 14 0.15 -7.44 -5.09
C LEU A 14 1.05 -8.17 -4.12
N THR A 15 1.53 -7.43 -3.12
CA THR A 15 2.32 -7.92 -2.01
C THR A 15 1.46 -7.91 -0.77
N ARG A 16 1.36 -9.07 -0.11
CA ARG A 16 0.75 -9.14 1.22
C ARG A 16 1.77 -8.72 2.25
N GLY A 17 1.38 -7.78 3.09
CA GLY A 17 2.24 -7.28 4.15
C GLY A 17 1.43 -6.64 5.26
N THR A 18 2.07 -6.50 6.41
CA THR A 18 1.54 -5.78 7.56
C THR A 18 1.95 -4.32 7.46
N VAL A 19 0.96 -3.42 7.55
CA VAL A 19 1.22 -1.98 7.56
C VAL A 19 1.80 -1.59 8.91
N LYS A 20 2.94 -0.91 8.89
CA LYS A 20 3.55 -0.28 10.05
C LYS A 20 3.03 1.15 10.22
N ASP A 21 3.17 1.95 9.17
CA ASP A 21 2.82 3.38 9.20
C ASP A 21 1.91 3.75 8.03
N ILE A 22 0.92 4.60 8.28
CA ILE A 22 0.11 5.25 7.23
C ILE A 22 0.79 6.58 6.88
N LEU A 23 1.14 6.78 5.61
CA LEU A 23 1.92 7.93 5.13
C LEU A 23 1.05 8.97 4.38
N THR A 24 -0.27 8.88 4.49
CA THR A 24 -1.20 9.81 3.81
C THR A 24 -2.20 10.36 4.80
N ASN A 25 -2.39 11.69 4.79
CA ASN A 25 -3.28 12.39 5.72
C ASN A 25 -4.58 12.90 5.07
N SER A 26 -4.71 12.80 3.74
CA SER A 26 -5.95 13.21 3.05
C SER A 26 -7.08 12.22 3.36
N SER A 27 -8.34 12.64 3.34
CA SER A 27 -9.49 11.73 3.43
C SER A 27 -9.79 11.04 2.10
N THR A 28 -9.43 11.68 0.98
CA THR A 28 -9.61 11.15 -0.38
C THR A 28 -8.29 10.67 -0.96
N HIS A 29 -8.27 9.44 -1.45
CA HIS A 29 -7.09 8.81 -2.01
C HIS A 29 -7.38 8.17 -3.38
N PRO A 30 -7.30 8.96 -4.48
CA PRO A 30 -7.59 8.46 -5.84
C PRO A 30 -6.71 7.27 -6.24
N HIS A 31 -5.50 7.23 -5.70
CA HIS A 31 -4.50 6.19 -5.98
C HIS A 31 -4.30 5.23 -4.80
N GLY A 32 -5.22 5.21 -3.83
CA GLY A 32 -5.11 4.42 -2.60
C GLY A 32 -4.17 5.02 -1.54
N ILE A 33 -4.23 4.44 -0.34
CA ILE A 33 -3.53 4.90 0.86
C ILE A 33 -2.04 4.56 0.74
N LYS A 34 -1.15 5.55 0.81
CA LYS A 34 0.30 5.31 0.91
C LYS A 34 0.62 4.80 2.31
N VAL A 35 1.34 3.69 2.38
CA VAL A 35 1.70 3.01 3.63
C VAL A 35 3.16 2.56 3.61
N ARG A 36 3.73 2.42 4.79
CA ARG A 36 5.00 1.72 5.04
C ARG A 36 4.69 0.37 5.65
N LEU A 37 5.32 -0.68 5.15
CA LEU A 37 5.23 -2.03 5.67
C LEU A 37 6.24 -2.24 6.81
N THR A 38 6.04 -3.29 7.60
CA THR A 38 6.92 -3.64 8.73
C THR A 38 8.35 -3.96 8.29
N ASP A 39 8.54 -4.41 7.05
CA ASP A 39 9.84 -4.66 6.42
C ASP A 39 10.54 -3.39 5.89
N GLY A 40 9.90 -2.22 6.04
CA GLY A 40 10.43 -0.92 5.60
C GLY A 40 10.04 -0.55 4.16
N GLN A 41 9.38 -1.42 3.41
CA GLN A 41 8.93 -1.12 2.06
C GLN A 41 7.78 -0.11 2.05
N VAL A 42 7.70 0.70 0.99
CA VAL A 42 6.64 1.70 0.84
C VAL A 42 5.78 1.36 -0.38
N GLY A 43 4.47 1.35 -0.18
CA GLY A 43 3.51 0.98 -1.21
C GLY A 43 2.19 1.72 -1.08
N ARG A 44 1.22 1.31 -1.91
CA ARG A 44 -0.16 1.80 -1.88
C ARG A 44 -1.11 0.64 -1.59
N VAL A 45 -2.03 0.82 -0.65
CA VAL A 45 -3.06 -0.18 -0.35
C VAL A 45 -4.06 -0.21 -1.50
N GLN A 46 -4.28 -1.40 -2.06
CA GLN A 46 -5.26 -1.68 -3.12
C GLN A 46 -6.49 -2.38 -2.56
N VAL A 47 -6.30 -3.38 -1.70
CA VAL A 47 -7.41 -4.17 -1.12
C VAL A 47 -7.26 -4.28 0.39
N ILE A 48 -8.32 -3.92 1.09
CA ILE A 48 -8.50 -4.17 2.52
C ILE A 48 -9.39 -5.40 2.66
N HIS A 49 -8.85 -6.46 3.27
CA HIS A 49 -9.61 -7.67 3.57
C HIS A 49 -10.32 -7.48 4.91
N LYS A 50 -11.60 -7.85 4.99
CA LYS A 50 -12.45 -7.66 6.17
C LYS A 50 -12.12 -8.67 7.26
#